data_AF-A0A3D9L276-F1
#
_entry.id   AF-A0A3D9L276-F1
#
_cell.length_a   1.000
_cell.length_b   1.000
_cell.length_c   1.000
_cell.angle_alpha   90.00
_cell.angle_beta   90.00
_cell.angle_gamma   90.00
#
_symmetry.space_group_name_H-M   'P 1'
#
loop_
_entity.id
_entity.type
_entity.pdbx_description
1 polymer ?
#
loop_
_entity_poly.entity_id
_entity_poly.type
_entity_poly.pdbx_seq_one_letter_code
_entity_poly.pdbx_strand_id
1 'polypeptide(L)' 'MAKSGFSAAVYTQTTDVEGEVNGLMTYDRKVIKLDLPAVRKANLKVINSINQD' A
#
# COMPACT_ATOMS: atom_id res chain seq x y z
N MET A 1 -7.43 -0.61 -19.03
CA MET A 1 -6.36 -1.48 -18.44
C MET A 1 -5.05 -0.72 -18.54
N ALA A 2 -4.28 -0.58 -17.44
CA ALA A 2 -2.88 -0.16 -17.56
C ALA A 2 -2.17 -1.14 -18.52
N LYS A 3 -1.32 -0.63 -19.43
CA LYS A 3 -0.64 -1.40 -20.49
C LYS A 3 -0.33 -2.84 -20.03
N SER A 4 -0.96 -3.78 -20.71
CA SER A 4 -1.19 -5.19 -20.32
C SER A 4 -0.02 -5.87 -19.60
N GLY A 5 -0.26 -6.33 -18.37
CA GLY A 5 0.59 -7.29 -17.66
C GLY A 5 0.47 -7.28 -16.14
N PHE A 6 0.08 -6.15 -15.52
CA PHE A 6 0.02 -5.99 -14.06
C PHE A 6 -1.30 -5.37 -13.60
N SER A 7 -2.13 -6.15 -12.91
CA SER A 7 -3.47 -5.72 -12.49
C SER A 7 -3.51 -5.08 -11.11
N ALA A 8 -2.69 -5.58 -10.17
CA ALA A 8 -2.67 -5.11 -8.80
C ALA A 8 -1.40 -5.58 -8.05
N ALA A 9 -1.02 -4.85 -7.01
CA ALA A 9 -0.07 -5.26 -5.99
C ALA A 9 -0.78 -5.25 -4.63
N VAL A 10 -0.52 -6.25 -3.79
CA VAL A 10 -1.00 -6.25 -2.39
C VAL A 10 0.21 -6.38 -1.48
N TYR A 11 0.40 -5.38 -0.62
CA TYR A 11 1.41 -5.47 0.43
C TYR A 11 0.82 -6.20 1.64
N THR A 12 1.44 -7.32 1.98
CA THR A 12 1.36 -7.91 3.31
C THR A 12 2.60 -7.47 4.08
N GLN A 13 2.52 -7.02 5.33
CA GLN A 13 1.61 -7.41 6.40
C GLN A 13 0.97 -6.19 7.07
N THR A 14 -0.24 -6.31 7.62
CA THR A 14 -0.94 -5.14 8.21
C THR A 14 -0.32 -4.64 9.50
N THR A 15 0.15 -5.54 10.38
CA THR A 15 0.75 -5.21 11.68
C THR A 15 2.02 -6.02 11.90
N ASP A 16 2.90 -5.56 12.77
CA ASP A 16 3.99 -6.40 13.26
C ASP A 16 3.43 -7.63 13.98
N VAL A 17 4.22 -8.70 13.99
CA VAL A 17 4.01 -9.88 14.84
C VAL A 17 5.29 -10.19 15.62
N GLU A 18 5.26 -11.18 16.51
CA GLU A 18 6.45 -11.51 17.32
C GLU A 18 7.62 -11.91 16.41
N GLY A 19 8.72 -11.14 16.49
CA GLY A 19 9.92 -11.35 15.66
C GLY A 19 9.85 -10.75 14.25
N GLU A 20 8.73 -10.15 13.83
CA GLU A 20 8.56 -9.58 12.49
C GLU A 20 8.08 -8.12 12.55
N VAL A 21 8.89 -7.22 12.00
CA VAL A 21 8.67 -5.76 12.08
C VAL A 21 8.28 -5.10 10.74
N ASN A 22 7.88 -5.92 9.76
CA ASN A 22 7.45 -5.53 8.42
C ASN A 22 5.95 -5.19 8.34
N GLY A 23 5.28 -4.99 9.47
CA GLY A 23 3.90 -4.52 9.51
C GLY A 23 3.77 -3.07 9.06
N LEU A 24 2.66 -2.73 8.41
CA LEU A 24 2.30 -1.33 8.13
C LEU A 24 2.00 -0.53 9.41
N MET A 25 1.68 -1.23 10.50
CA MET A 25 1.44 -0.69 11.83
C MET A 25 2.28 -1.44 12.87
N THR A 26 2.51 -0.82 14.02
CA THR A 26 3.10 -1.51 15.18
C THR A 26 2.24 -2.67 15.64
N TYR A 27 2.84 -3.59 16.38
CA TYR A 27 2.18 -4.78 16.96
C TYR A 27 0.87 -4.42 17.70
N ASP A 28 0.90 -3.34 18.47
CA ASP A 28 -0.24 -2.83 19.24
C ASP A 28 -1.20 -1.92 18.43
N ARG A 29 -0.95 -1.74 17.13
CA ARG A 29 -1.72 -0.91 16.19
C ARG A 29 -1.79 0.57 16.55
N LYS A 30 -0.92 1.08 17.43
CA LYS A 30 -0.95 2.49 17.83
C LYS A 30 -0.22 3.41 16.86
N VAL A 31 0.79 2.90 16.16
CA VAL A 31 1.59 3.69 15.21
C VAL A 31 1.43 3.11 13.82
N ILE A 32 1.03 3.96 12.88
CA ILE A 32 1.08 3.67 11.45
C ILE A 32 2.49 4.03 10.98
N LYS A 33 3.22 3.05 10.42
CA LYS A 33 4.60 3.22 9.96
C LYS A 33 4.70 3.79 8.55
N LEU A 34 3.57 3.84 7.83
CA LEU A 34 3.47 4.38 6.48
C LEU A 34 3.28 5.91 6.47
N ASP A 35 3.88 6.54 5.47
CA ASP A 35 3.45 7.87 5.01
C ASP A 35 2.13 7.73 4.24
N LEU A 36 1.01 7.93 4.95
CA LEU A 36 -0.34 7.82 4.40
C LEU A 36 -0.59 8.76 3.21
N PRO A 37 -0.22 10.06 3.26
CA PRO A 37 -0.30 10.94 2.09
C PRO A 37 0.44 10.41 0.87
N ALA A 38 1.68 9.93 1.03
CA ALA A 38 2.47 9.41 -0.08
C ALA A 38 1.85 8.15 -0.70
N VAL A 39 1.43 7.20 0.13
CA VAL A 39 0.76 5.97 -0.32
C VAL A 39 -0.55 6.29 -1.05
N ARG A 40 -1.38 7.18 -0.49
CA ARG A 40 -2.61 7.62 -1.14
C ARG A 40 -2.33 8.26 -2.50
N LYS A 41 -1.31 9.12 -2.60
CA LYS A 41 -0.91 9.76 -3.86
C LYS A 41 -0.45 8.73 -4.90
N ALA A 42 0.31 7.72 -4.49
CA ALA A 42 0.73 6.64 -5.39
C ALA A 42 -0.45 5.82 -5.91
N ASN A 43 -1.37 5.40 -5.04
CA ASN A 43 -2.57 4.65 -5.42
C ASN A 43 -3.47 5.46 -6.37
N LEU A 44 -3.68 6.75 -6.09
CA LEU A 44 -4.45 7.64 -6.97
C LEU A 44 -3.82 7.80 -8.35
N LYS A 45 -2.48 7.87 -8.46
CA LYS A 45 -1.80 7.91 -9.77
C LYS A 45 -2.11 6.66 -10.60
N VAL A 46 -2.06 5.47 -9.98
CA VAL A 46 -2.37 4.21 -10.66
C VAL A 46 -3.84 4.17 -11.08
N ILE A 47 -4.77 4.48 -10.18
CA ILE A 47 -6.21 4.53 -10.46
C ILE A 47 -6.51 5.49 -11.61
N ASN A 48 -5.97 6.71 -11.56
CA ASN A 48 -6.23 7.71 -12.59
C ASN A 48 -5.60 7.34 -13.93
N SER A 49 -4.46 6.62 -13.95
CA SER A 49 -3.86 6.12 -15.19
C SER A 49 -4.70 5.08 -15.92
N ILE A 50 -5.67 4.46 -15.23
CA ILE A 50 -6.62 3.49 -15.83
C ILE A 50 -7.82 4.21 -16.45
N ASN A 51 -8.15 5.42 -15.97
CA ASN A 51 -9.33 6.20 -16.36
C ASN A 51 -9.03 7.31 -17.39
N GLN A 52 -7.78 7.42 -17.85
CA GLN A 52 -7.41 8.30 -18.95
C GLN A 52 -7.48 7.49 -20.25
N ASP A 53 -8.59 7.67 -20.97
CA ASP A 53 -8.73 7.32 -22.39
C ASP A 53 -8.12 8.43 -23.27
#